data_AF-A0A483AIW5-F1
#
_entry.id   AF-A0A483AIW5-F1
#
_cell.length_a   1.000
_cell.length_b   1.000
_cell.length_c   1.000
_cell.angle_alpha   90.00
_cell.angle_beta   90.00
_cell.angle_gamma   90.00
#
_symmetry.space_group_name_H-M   'P 1'
#
loop_
_entity.id
_entity.type
_entity.pdbx_description
1 polymer ?
#
loop_
_entity_poly.entity_id
_entity_poly.type
_entity_poly.pdbx_seq_one_letter_code
_entity_poly.pdbx_strand_id
1 'polypeptide(L)'
;MIVNELRGADKYLLTKNGEDYKLEALKSDTPFYQHIGILKHLRAVAQSGGIYTYHFNLLRNVLEKTATFHGFNKFSDCIKVEGDDADKSIHARRINILSHGNYSIFEPQEMVEENKEHFKTVLENFIKEYGFNLELFPDSTTTEKPL
;
A
#
# COMPACT_ATOMS: atom_id res chain seq x y z
N MET A 1 -9.25 -9.46 19.44
CA MET A 1 -9.21 -8.22 20.24
C MET A 1 -7.81 -8.12 20.83
N ILE A 2 -6.91 -7.34 20.21
CA ILE A 2 -5.55 -7.15 20.74
C ILE A 2 -5.62 -5.94 21.66
N VAL A 3 -5.46 -6.18 22.96
CA VAL A 3 -5.42 -5.14 23.99
C VAL A 3 -3.99 -4.61 24.03
N ASN A 4 -3.83 -3.31 23.78
CA ASN A 4 -2.52 -2.65 23.82
C ASN A 4 -2.13 -2.38 25.28
N GLU A 5 -1.06 -3.02 25.76
CA GLU A 5 -0.59 -2.90 27.16
C GLU A 5 0.26 -1.64 27.42
N LEU A 6 0.64 -0.90 26.37
CA LEU A 6 1.44 0.32 26.49
C LEU A 6 0.56 1.55 26.26
N ARG A 7 -0.17 1.96 27.30
CA ARG A 7 -1.12 3.09 27.28
C ARG A 7 -0.49 4.49 27.33
N GLY A 8 0.84 4.61 27.40
CA GLY A 8 1.49 5.92 27.59
C GLY A 8 2.96 6.01 27.19
N ALA A 9 3.47 5.08 26.39
CA ALA A 9 4.81 5.20 25.82
C ALA A 9 4.75 6.02 24.53
N ASP A 10 5.73 6.89 24.30
CA ASP A 10 5.90 7.54 23.00
C ASP A 10 6.08 6.46 21.92
N LYS A 11 5.16 6.44 20.97
CA LYS A 11 5.16 5.47 19.88
C LYS A 11 5.87 6.06 18.70
N TYR A 12 6.71 5.26 18.05
CA TYR A 12 7.44 5.68 16.88
C TYR A 12 7.23 4.70 15.74
N LEU A 13 7.06 5.22 14.53
CA LEU A 13 7.11 4.45 13.30
C LEU A 13 8.53 4.53 12.74
N LEU A 14 9.18 3.38 12.59
CA LEU A 14 10.46 3.28 11.90
C LEU A 14 10.20 2.93 10.43
N THR A 15 10.62 3.81 9.53
CA THR A 15 10.55 3.60 8.08
C THR A 15 11.97 3.53 7.54
N LYS A 16 12.25 2.51 6.72
CA LYS A 16 13.54 2.35 6.03
C LYS A 16 13.42 2.86 4.59
N ASN A 17 14.27 3.80 4.21
CA ASN A 17 14.40 4.33 2.86
C ASN A 17 15.84 4.11 2.37
N GLY A 18 16.10 2.96 1.73
CA GLY A 18 17.47 2.62 1.30
C GLY A 18 18.40 2.35 2.50
N GLU A 19 19.48 3.12 2.62
CA GLU A 19 20.40 3.07 3.78
C GLU A 19 19.95 3.96 4.95
N ASP A 20 18.98 4.85 4.71
CA ASP A 20 18.50 5.79 5.72
C ASP A 20 17.30 5.23 6.51
N TYR A 21 17.29 5.56 7.80
CA TYR A 21 16.22 5.20 8.73
C TYR A 21 15.53 6.45 9.25
N LYS A 22 14.22 6.56 9.04
CA LYS A 22 13.40 7.66 9.55
C LYS A 22 12.55 7.18 10.72
N LEU A 23 12.59 7.91 11.83
CA LEU A 23 11.77 7.65 13.00
C LEU A 23 10.75 8.78 13.16
N GLU A 24 9.46 8.47 13.06
CA GLU A 24 8.37 9.45 13.18
C GLU A 24 7.54 9.19 14.44
N ALA A 25 7.37 10.22 15.28
CA ALA A 25 6.53 10.13 16.48
C ALA A 25 5.05 10.00 16.10
N LEU A 26 4.38 8.97 16.61
CA LEU A 26 2.96 8.71 16.44
C LEU A 26 2.18 9.40 17.55
N LYS A 27 1.30 10.33 17.18
CA LYS A 27 0.48 11.10 18.12
C LYS A 27 -0.62 10.29 18.82
N SER A 28 -0.89 9.05 18.42
CA SER A 28 -1.86 8.18 19.10
C SER A 28 -1.56 6.70 18.92
N ASP A 29 -2.11 5.90 19.84
CA ASP A 29 -2.21 4.44 19.76
C ASP A 29 -3.03 4.02 18.55
N THR A 30 -2.39 3.72 17.42
CA THR A 30 -3.22 3.33 16.27
C THR A 30 -2.49 2.38 15.31
N PRO A 31 -2.85 1.08 15.33
CA PRO A 31 -2.75 0.22 14.15
C PRO A 31 -3.30 0.86 12.86
N PHE A 32 -4.17 1.88 12.95
CA PHE A 32 -4.59 2.71 11.80
C PHE A 32 -3.41 3.33 11.03
N TYR A 33 -2.33 3.75 11.70
CA TYR A 33 -1.21 4.39 11.03
C TYR A 33 -0.38 3.41 10.19
N GLN A 34 -0.40 2.12 10.51
CA GLN A 34 0.37 1.13 9.76
C GLN A 34 -0.18 0.95 8.34
N HIS A 35 -1.50 0.85 8.18
CA HIS A 35 -2.13 0.72 6.85
C HIS A 35 -1.98 1.99 6.02
N ILE A 36 -2.12 3.15 6.65
CA ILE A 36 -1.88 4.43 5.99
C ILE A 36 -0.40 4.55 5.59
N GLY A 37 0.54 4.14 6.45
CA GLY A 37 1.97 4.14 6.15
C GLY A 37 2.32 3.24 4.97
N ILE A 38 1.74 2.04 4.90
CA ILE A 38 1.90 1.15 3.74
C ILE A 38 1.35 1.83 2.49
N LEU A 39 0.14 2.40 2.52
CA LEU A 39 -0.44 3.08 1.36
C LEU A 39 0.40 4.28 0.89
N LYS A 40 0.94 5.08 1.82
CA LYS A 40 1.87 6.17 1.49
C LYS A 40 3.11 5.65 0.79
N HIS A 41 3.70 4.58 1.31
CA HIS A 41 4.85 3.93 0.69
C HIS A 41 4.51 3.41 -0.72
N LEU A 42 3.38 2.71 -0.89
CA LEU A 42 2.95 2.18 -2.19
C LEU A 42 2.71 3.29 -3.22
N ARG A 43 2.13 4.43 -2.81
CA ARG A 43 1.94 5.58 -3.70
C ARG A 43 3.27 6.26 -4.07
N ALA A 44 4.19 6.40 -3.13
CA ALA A 44 5.51 6.96 -3.41
C ALA A 44 6.29 6.09 -4.42
N VAL A 45 6.26 4.76 -4.30
CA VAL A 45 6.93 3.87 -5.26
C VAL A 45 6.19 3.80 -6.60
N ALA A 46 4.87 3.97 -6.61
CA ALA A 46 4.09 4.12 -7.84
C ALA A 46 4.50 5.38 -8.62
N GLN A 47 4.79 6.49 -7.93
CA GLN A 47 5.29 7.73 -8.54
C GLN A 47 6.75 7.62 -8.99
N SER A 48 7.63 7.00 -8.19
CA SER A 48 9.05 6.86 -8.53
C SER A 48 9.35 5.77 -9.57
N GLY A 49 8.44 4.82 -9.77
CA GLY A 49 8.58 3.72 -10.73
C GLY A 49 9.42 2.53 -10.25
N GLY A 50 10.01 2.60 -9.05
CA GLY A 50 10.77 1.52 -8.43
C GLY A 50 9.85 0.47 -7.80
N ILE A 51 9.06 -0.22 -8.62
CA ILE A 51 8.08 -1.21 -8.18
C ILE A 51 8.69 -2.62 -8.23
N TYR A 52 8.67 -3.29 -7.08
CA TYR A 52 9.22 -4.63 -6.89
C TYR A 52 8.13 -5.65 -6.52
N THR A 53 8.43 -6.94 -6.65
CA THR A 53 7.51 -8.04 -6.33
C THR A 53 6.88 -7.92 -4.93
N TYR A 54 7.65 -7.53 -3.91
CA TYR A 54 7.13 -7.38 -2.55
C TYR A 54 6.09 -6.26 -2.40
N HIS A 55 6.07 -5.27 -3.29
CA HIS A 55 5.03 -4.22 -3.28
C HIS A 55 3.66 -4.79 -3.58
N PHE A 56 3.56 -5.84 -4.41
CA PHE A 56 2.30 -6.55 -4.62
C PHE A 56 1.83 -7.29 -3.36
N ASN A 57 2.75 -7.82 -2.56
CA ASN A 57 2.43 -8.43 -1.26
C ASN A 57 1.83 -7.37 -0.31
N LEU A 58 2.46 -6.19 -0.25
CA LEU A 58 1.97 -5.07 0.57
C LEU A 58 0.60 -4.58 0.12
N LEU A 59 0.40 -4.40 -1.20
CA LEU A 59 -0.88 -3.99 -1.77
C LEU A 59 -1.98 -5.00 -1.43
N ARG A 60 -1.70 -6.30 -1.61
CA ARG A 60 -2.64 -7.36 -1.27
C ARG A 60 -3.02 -7.35 0.21
N ASN A 61 -2.04 -7.22 1.11
CA ASN A 61 -2.30 -7.17 2.54
C ASN A 61 -3.24 -6.02 2.93
N VAL A 62 -3.11 -4.86 2.28
CA VAL A 62 -4.02 -3.74 2.51
C VAL A 62 -5.42 -4.04 1.95
N LEU A 63 -5.51 -4.57 0.73
CA LEU A 63 -6.79 -4.98 0.12
C LEU A 63 -7.54 -6.01 0.98
N GLU A 64 -6.85 -7.03 1.51
CA GLU A 64 -7.45 -8.06 2.38
C GLU A 64 -8.00 -7.48 3.68
N LYS A 65 -7.27 -6.54 4.28
CA LYS A 65 -7.71 -5.89 5.52
C LYS A 65 -8.87 -4.94 5.28
N THR A 66 -8.87 -4.21 4.17
CA THR A 66 -10.01 -3.39 3.77
C THR A 66 -11.22 -4.26 3.45
N ALA A 67 -11.05 -5.39 2.74
CA ALA A 67 -12.12 -6.34 2.49
C ALA A 67 -12.75 -6.85 3.79
N THR A 68 -11.90 -7.24 4.74
CA THR A 68 -12.33 -7.67 6.08
C THR A 68 -13.10 -6.56 6.80
N PHE A 69 -12.62 -5.31 6.74
CA PHE A 69 -13.26 -4.16 7.39
C PHE A 69 -14.64 -3.83 6.80
N HIS A 70 -14.79 -4.00 5.49
CA HIS A 70 -16.06 -3.78 4.78
C HIS A 70 -16.99 -5.01 4.76
N GLY A 71 -16.58 -6.13 5.36
CA GLY A 71 -17.37 -7.36 5.40
C GLY A 71 -17.41 -8.15 4.09
N PHE A 72 -16.44 -7.95 3.20
CA PHE A 72 -16.29 -8.73 1.98
C PHE A 72 -15.59 -10.07 2.25
N ASN A 73 -15.88 -11.07 1.41
CA ASN A 73 -15.31 -12.41 1.56
C ASN A 73 -13.93 -12.55 0.90
N LYS A 74 -13.59 -11.68 -0.06
CA LYS A 74 -12.34 -11.75 -0.82
C LYS A 74 -11.75 -10.36 -1.03
N PHE A 75 -10.41 -10.26 -1.08
CA PHE A 75 -9.72 -9.01 -1.42
C PHE A 75 -10.09 -8.50 -2.82
N SER A 76 -10.43 -9.41 -3.73
CA SER A 76 -10.86 -9.07 -5.09
C SER A 76 -12.09 -8.17 -5.11
N ASP A 77 -12.92 -8.23 -4.07
CA ASP A 77 -14.10 -7.37 -3.95
C ASP A 77 -13.73 -5.90 -3.72
N CYS A 78 -12.50 -5.63 -3.27
CA CYS A 78 -11.93 -4.30 -3.17
C CYS A 78 -11.29 -3.76 -4.46
N ILE A 79 -11.24 -4.57 -5.51
CA ILE A 79 -10.69 -4.14 -6.80
C ILE A 79 -11.83 -3.60 -7.65
N LYS A 80 -11.70 -2.31 -8.00
CA LYS A 80 -12.56 -1.63 -8.97
C LYS A 80 -11.71 -1.32 -10.20
N VAL A 81 -12.22 -1.70 -11.37
CA VAL A 81 -11.60 -1.42 -12.66
C VAL A 81 -12.68 -0.80 -13.54
N GLU A 82 -12.34 0.18 -14.37
CA GLU A 82 -13.26 0.69 -15.39
C GLU A 82 -13.43 -0.41 -16.46
N GLY A 83 -14.52 -1.17 -16.41
CA GLY A 83 -14.74 -2.35 -17.26
C GLY A 83 -15.80 -3.32 -16.73
N ASP A 84 -15.90 -4.48 -17.36
CA ASP A 84 -16.82 -5.57 -16.97
C ASP A 84 -16.22 -6.44 -15.84
N ASP A 85 -17.00 -7.31 -15.20
CA ASP A 85 -16.57 -8.23 -14.14
C ASP A 85 -15.39 -9.14 -14.59
N ALA A 86 -15.24 -9.36 -15.90
CA ALA A 86 -14.10 -10.06 -16.48
C ALA A 86 -12.76 -9.37 -16.18
N ASP A 87 -12.70 -8.04 -16.27
CA ASP A 87 -11.48 -7.27 -16.00
C ASP A 87 -11.11 -7.34 -14.53
N LYS A 88 -12.10 -7.22 -13.63
CA LYS A 88 -11.90 -7.41 -12.19
C LYS A 88 -11.28 -8.78 -11.88
N SER A 89 -11.70 -9.84 -12.56
CA SER A 89 -11.15 -11.19 -12.38
C SER A 89 -9.69 -11.30 -12.83
N ILE A 90 -9.30 -10.61 -13.90
CA ILE A 90 -7.93 -10.58 -14.42
C ILE A 90 -7.03 -9.84 -13.45
N HIS A 91 -7.48 -8.68 -12.94
CA HIS A 91 -6.75 -7.91 -11.93
C HIS A 91 -6.56 -8.69 -10.63
N ALA A 92 -7.62 -9.32 -10.12
CA ALA A 92 -7.54 -10.17 -8.94
C ALA A 92 -6.56 -11.34 -9.14
N ARG A 93 -6.61 -12.00 -10.31
CA ARG A 93 -5.69 -13.10 -10.63
C ARG A 93 -4.24 -12.63 -10.72
N ARG A 94 -3.98 -11.48 -11.34
CA ARG A 94 -2.63 -10.94 -11.47
C ARG A 94 -2.05 -10.57 -10.10
N ILE A 95 -2.80 -9.87 -9.25
CA ILE A 95 -2.40 -9.63 -7.86
C ILE A 95 -2.17 -10.95 -7.13
N ASN A 96 -3.04 -11.94 -7.32
CA ASN A 96 -2.89 -13.23 -6.66
C ASN A 96 -1.57 -13.92 -7.02
N ILE A 97 -1.23 -13.98 -8.30
CA ILE A 97 0.02 -14.59 -8.78
C ILE A 97 1.23 -13.80 -8.28
N LEU A 98 1.21 -12.48 -8.41
CA LEU A 98 2.36 -11.63 -8.06
C LEU A 98 2.58 -11.53 -6.56
N SER A 99 1.53 -11.79 -5.76
CA SER A 99 1.63 -11.81 -4.30
C SER A 99 1.95 -13.18 -3.68
N HIS A 100 1.82 -14.26 -4.45
CA HIS A 100 2.07 -15.65 -4.00
C HIS A 100 3.26 -16.30 -4.69
N GLY A 101 3.92 -15.62 -5.62
CA GLY A 101 5.22 -16.11 -6.10
C GLY A 101 6.16 -16.26 -4.91
N ASN A 102 7.04 -17.25 -4.94
CA ASN A 102 8.08 -17.52 -3.94
C ASN A 102 9.14 -16.40 -3.88
N TYR A 103 8.73 -15.14 -4.06
CA TYR A 103 9.57 -13.97 -4.00
C TYR A 103 9.88 -13.71 -2.53
N SER A 104 11.10 -14.05 -2.16
CA SER A 104 11.66 -13.65 -0.89
C SER A 104 11.61 -12.13 -0.76
N ILE A 105 11.14 -11.62 0.38
CA ILE A 105 11.30 -10.21 0.73
C ILE A 105 12.78 -9.77 0.75
N PHE A 106 13.69 -10.74 0.81
CA PHE A 106 15.14 -10.55 0.81
C PHE A 106 15.74 -10.55 -0.61
N GLU A 107 14.98 -10.94 -1.64
CA GLU A 107 15.38 -10.89 -3.05
C GLU A 107 14.32 -10.16 -3.89
N PRO A 108 14.15 -8.84 -3.67
CA PRO A 108 13.18 -8.06 -4.42
C PRO A 108 13.60 -7.96 -5.88
N GLN A 109 12.80 -8.55 -6.78
CA GLN A 109 12.99 -8.40 -8.21
C GLN A 109 12.16 -7.22 -8.73
N GLU A 110 12.77 -6.38 -9.55
CA GLU A 110 12.06 -5.29 -10.22
C GLU A 110 11.05 -5.86 -11.21
N MET A 111 9.87 -5.24 -11.26
CA MET A 111 8.76 -5.69 -12.09
C MET A 111 8.92 -5.22 -13.53
N VAL A 112 8.41 -6.00 -14.50
CA VAL A 112 8.28 -5.55 -15.89
C VAL A 112 7.25 -4.43 -16.02
N GLU A 113 7.40 -3.57 -17.02
CA GLU A 113 6.59 -2.33 -17.16
C GLU A 113 5.08 -2.60 -17.16
N GLU A 114 4.63 -3.66 -17.85
CA GLU A 114 3.22 -4.06 -17.87
C GLU A 114 2.65 -4.33 -16.46
N ASN A 115 3.46 -4.94 -15.58
CA ASN A 115 3.05 -5.17 -14.21
C ASN A 115 3.13 -3.90 -13.36
N LYS A 116 4.06 -2.99 -13.66
CA LYS A 116 4.14 -1.68 -13.01
C LYS A 116 2.90 -0.84 -13.30
N GLU A 117 2.47 -0.75 -14.55
CA GLU A 117 1.25 -0.07 -14.95
C GLU A 117 0.04 -0.67 -14.25
N HIS A 118 -0.06 -2.00 -14.25
CA HIS A 118 -1.11 -2.70 -13.54
C HIS A 118 -1.18 -2.37 -12.05
N PHE A 119 -0.02 -2.34 -11.39
CA PHE A 119 0.10 -1.98 -9.98
C PHE A 119 -0.45 -0.56 -9.72
N LYS A 120 -0.03 0.41 -10.54
CA LYS A 120 -0.45 1.81 -10.43
C LYS A 120 -1.97 1.94 -10.60
N THR A 121 -2.54 1.31 -11.61
CA THR A 121 -3.99 1.35 -11.88
C THR A 121 -4.80 0.80 -10.71
N VAL A 122 -4.42 -0.35 -10.16
CA VAL A 122 -5.14 -0.94 -9.01
C VAL A 122 -5.03 -0.03 -7.79
N LEU A 123 -3.84 0.50 -7.50
CA LEU A 123 -3.61 1.34 -6.34
C LEU A 123 -4.42 2.64 -6.40
N GLU A 124 -4.42 3.34 -7.54
CA GLU A 124 -5.16 4.59 -7.71
C GLU A 124 -6.66 4.37 -7.63
N ASN A 125 -7.19 3.34 -8.29
CA ASN A 125 -8.62 3.00 -8.21
C ASN A 125 -9.03 2.65 -6.78
N PHE A 126 -8.17 1.91 -6.05
CA PHE A 126 -8.42 1.58 -4.66
C PHE A 126 -8.43 2.82 -3.74
N ILE A 127 -7.48 3.73 -3.92
CA ILE A 127 -7.43 4.98 -3.13
C ILE A 127 -8.68 5.84 -3.39
N LYS A 128 -9.08 5.95 -4.66
CA LYS A 128 -10.24 6.75 -5.09
C LYS A 128 -11.57 6.18 -4.59
N GLU A 129 -11.79 4.87 -4.73
CA GLU A 129 -13.08 4.24 -4.36
C GLU A 129 -13.36 4.31 -2.86
N TYR A 130 -12.35 4.04 -2.03
CA TYR A 130 -12.52 3.93 -0.58
C TYR A 130 -12.38 5.26 0.16
N GLY A 131 -12.22 6.38 -0.57
CA GLY A 131 -12.29 7.73 -0.01
C GLY A 131 -11.20 8.04 1.02
N PHE A 132 -9.99 7.50 0.83
CA PHE A 132 -8.87 7.83 1.72
C PHE A 132 -8.57 9.34 1.67
N ASN A 133 -8.26 9.96 2.82
CA ASN A 133 -7.92 11.37 2.86
C ASN A 133 -6.66 11.63 1.99
N LEU A 134 -6.84 12.37 0.90
CA LEU A 134 -5.78 12.70 -0.05
C LEU A 134 -4.66 13.56 0.56
N GLU A 135 -4.94 14.34 1.60
CA GLU A 135 -3.94 15.10 2.35
C GLU A 135 -2.89 14.20 3.03
N LEU A 136 -3.21 12.91 3.21
CA LEU A 136 -2.25 11.93 3.73
C LEU A 136 -1.18 11.58 2.69
N PHE A 137 -1.40 11.90 1.42
CA PHE A 137 -0.55 11.57 0.30
C PHE A 137 -0.09 12.85 -0.43
N PRO A 138 0.79 13.65 0.19
CA PRO A 138 1.30 14.84 -0.46
C PRO A 138 2.01 14.45 -1.76
N ASP A 139 1.63 15.09 -2.86
CA ASP A 139 2.40 14.97 -4.09
C ASP A 139 3.79 15.54 -3.83
N SER A 140 4.82 14.79 -4.23
CA SER A 140 6.23 15.18 -4.05
C SER A 140 6.63 16.43 -4.87
N THR A 141 5.67 17.11 -5.51
CA THR A 141 5.82 18.45 -6.08
C THR A 141 5.57 19.52 -5.03
N THR A 142 6.43 19.62 -4.02
CA THR A 142 6.72 20.92 -3.42
C THR A 142 8.23 20.96 -3.26
N THR A 143 8.86 21.48 -4.31
CA THR A 143 10.16 22.11 -4.24
C THR A 143 10.24 22.92 -2.95
N GLU A 144 11.15 22.50 -2.07
CA GLU A 144 11.66 23.37 -1.02
C GLU A 144 12.07 24.68 -1.68
N LYS A 145 11.32 25.74 -1.38
CA LYS A 145 11.75 27.10 -1.67
C LYS A 145 12.79 27.42 -0.62
N PRO A 146 14.08 27.60 -0.97
CA PRO A 146 15.07 27.96 0.02
C PRO A 146 14.78 29.38 0.50
N LEU A 147 14.77 29.58 1.81
CA LEU A 147 14.96 30.88 2.45
C LEU A 147 16.36 30.89 3.05
#